data_AF-A0A1B6GDV4-F1
#
_entry.id   AF-A0A1B6GDV4-F1
#
_cell.length_a   1.000
_cell.length_b   1.000
_cell.length_c   1.000
_cell.angle_alpha   90.00
_cell.angle_beta   90.00
_cell.angle_gamma   90.00
#
_symmetry.space_group_name_H-M   'P 1'
#
loop_
_entity.id
_entity.type
_entity.pdbx_description
1 polymer ?
#
loop_
_entity_poly.entity_id
_entity_poly.type
_entity_poly.pdbx_seq_one_letter_code
_entity_poly.pdbx_strand_id
1 'polypeptide(L)'
;TKKVKTLVESTNTVVPVTAAEEDVTVTYTLWVGSNVTENHTISIVVQYNSTFYNVMQLASQKDSHYAFSANEWPNGHYVHTLAGFKEQPMSYHYWLLYRLPSLPDLNNPPGNQLVAPTGVDDLIVQDNEHYLFWYKKL
;
A
#
# COMPACT_ATOMS: atom_id res chain seq x y z
N THR A 1 -55.78 -44.08 -10.31
CA THR A 1 -54.35 -43.85 -10.02
C THR A 1 -54.17 -42.39 -9.62
N LYS A 2 -54.06 -42.09 -8.31
CA LYS A 2 -53.90 -40.72 -7.80
C LYS A 2 -52.40 -40.37 -7.81
N LYS A 3 -51.99 -39.35 -8.59
CA LYS A 3 -50.63 -38.80 -8.55
C LYS A 3 -50.53 -37.84 -7.36
N VAL A 4 -49.71 -38.21 -6.38
CA VAL A 4 -49.30 -37.33 -5.27
C VAL A 4 -48.25 -36.35 -5.83
N LYS A 5 -48.49 -35.05 -5.68
CA LYS A 5 -47.57 -33.97 -6.06
C LYS A 5 -46.72 -33.66 -4.83
N THR A 6 -45.47 -34.12 -4.84
CA THR A 6 -44.47 -33.77 -3.82
C THR A 6 -44.17 -32.27 -3.90
N LEU A 7 -44.45 -31.54 -2.82
CA LEU A 7 -43.93 -30.19 -2.62
C LEU A 7 -42.44 -30.32 -2.28
N VAL A 8 -41.59 -29.65 -3.05
CA VAL A 8 -40.17 -29.51 -2.73
C VAL A 8 -40.06 -28.35 -1.75
N GLU A 9 -39.66 -28.61 -0.51
CA GLU A 9 -39.31 -27.56 0.46
C GLU A 9 -38.01 -26.89 0.00
N SER A 10 -38.10 -25.63 -0.38
CA SER A 10 -36.96 -24.78 -0.68
C SER A 10 -36.22 -24.53 0.64
N THR A 11 -35.08 -25.19 0.85
CA THR A 11 -34.18 -24.82 1.94
C THR A 11 -33.61 -23.43 1.62
N ASN A 12 -34.11 -22.41 2.32
CA ASN A 12 -33.51 -21.08 2.35
C ASN A 12 -32.11 -21.21 2.97
N THR A 13 -31.10 -21.35 2.11
CA THR A 13 -29.72 -21.15 2.51
C THR A 13 -29.57 -19.67 2.84
N VAL A 14 -29.58 -19.34 4.13
CA VAL A 14 -29.14 -18.03 4.61
C VAL A 14 -27.65 -17.97 4.32
N VAL A 15 -27.29 -17.40 3.17
CA VAL A 15 -25.93 -16.93 2.94
C VAL A 15 -25.64 -15.89 4.01
N PRO A 16 -24.58 -16.03 4.82
CA PRO A 16 -24.17 -14.94 5.69
C PRO A 16 -23.88 -13.74 4.80
N VAL A 17 -24.53 -12.62 5.08
CA VAL A 17 -24.28 -11.33 4.43
C VAL A 17 -22.80 -11.04 4.61
N THR A 18 -22.02 -11.16 3.53
CA THR A 18 -20.63 -10.74 3.47
C THR A 18 -20.60 -9.27 3.89
N ALA A 19 -19.80 -8.94 4.92
CA ALA A 19 -19.46 -7.55 5.19
C ALA A 19 -18.99 -6.93 3.87
N ALA A 20 -19.57 -5.80 3.47
CA ALA A 20 -19.22 -5.18 2.20
C ALA A 20 -17.70 -4.96 2.15
N GLU A 21 -17.09 -5.32 1.02
CA GLU A 21 -15.71 -5.01 0.69
C GLU A 21 -15.61 -3.48 0.47
N GLU A 22 -15.62 -2.71 1.56
CA GLU A 22 -15.60 -1.24 1.51
C GLU A 22 -14.22 -0.74 1.08
N ASP A 23 -14.21 0.35 0.29
CA ASP A 23 -12.98 1.05 -0.06
C ASP A 23 -12.21 1.44 1.20
N VAL A 24 -10.89 1.32 1.14
CA VAL A 24 -9.98 1.66 2.23
C VAL A 24 -9.24 2.95 1.92
N THR A 25 -9.07 3.80 2.93
CA THR A 25 -8.31 5.04 2.85
C THR A 25 -6.97 4.86 3.55
N VAL A 26 -5.89 5.10 2.81
CA VAL A 26 -4.52 5.00 3.33
C VAL A 26 -3.84 6.35 3.31
N THR A 27 -2.89 6.55 4.21
CA THR A 27 -2.00 7.70 4.18
C THR A 27 -0.64 7.31 3.64
N TYR A 28 -0.20 7.97 2.58
CA TYR A 28 1.09 7.73 1.93
C TYR A 28 2.00 8.96 2.09
N THR A 29 3.11 8.79 2.81
CA THR A 29 4.13 9.81 3.04
C THR A 29 5.42 9.49 2.29
N LEU A 30 6.08 10.52 1.78
CA LEU A 30 7.41 10.49 1.18
C LEU A 30 8.36 11.35 2.00
N TRP A 31 9.48 10.76 2.43
CA TRP A 31 10.61 11.49 3.01
C TRP A 31 11.85 11.35 2.15
N VAL A 32 12.59 12.45 1.96
CA VAL A 32 13.86 12.46 1.22
C VAL A 32 14.99 12.96 2.11
N GLY A 33 16.10 12.22 2.12
CA GLY A 33 17.31 12.51 2.89
C GLY A 33 17.27 11.98 4.32
N SER A 34 18.44 11.66 4.88
CA SER A 34 18.55 11.20 6.27
C SER A 34 18.09 12.26 7.29
N ASN A 35 18.15 13.54 6.92
CA ASN A 35 17.64 14.66 7.72
C ASN A 35 16.25 15.13 7.27
N VAL A 36 15.57 14.37 6.41
CA VAL A 36 14.24 14.67 5.86
C VAL A 36 14.14 16.09 5.30
N THR A 37 14.84 16.35 4.21
CA THR A 37 14.83 17.65 3.52
C THR A 37 13.55 17.88 2.72
N GLU A 38 12.85 16.81 2.34
CA GLU A 38 11.54 16.86 1.68
C GLU A 38 10.56 15.95 2.40
N ASN A 39 9.32 16.41 2.55
CA ASN A 39 8.24 15.69 3.23
C ASN A 39 6.90 15.99 2.53
N HIS A 40 6.31 14.96 1.92
CA HIS A 40 5.02 15.04 1.25
C HIS A 40 4.09 13.96 1.77
N THR A 41 2.82 14.30 2.04
CA THR A 41 1.81 13.35 2.51
C THR A 41 0.53 13.50 1.69
N ILE A 42 -0.04 12.37 1.28
CA ILE A 42 -1.30 12.29 0.51
C ILE A 42 -2.17 11.16 1.05
N SER A 43 -3.49 11.34 1.00
CA SER A 43 -4.47 10.29 1.27
C SER A 43 -4.98 9.68 -0.03
N ILE A 44 -4.97 8.36 -0.13
CA ILE A 44 -5.42 7.60 -1.29
C ILE A 44 -6.54 6.66 -0.85
N VAL A 45 -7.65 6.71 -1.58
CA VAL A 45 -8.75 5.75 -1.44
C VAL A 45 -8.57 4.68 -2.51
N VAL A 46 -8.61 3.41 -2.10
CA VAL A 46 -8.47 2.25 -2.98
C VAL A 46 -9.51 1.18 -2.60
N GLN A 47 -9.78 0.26 -3.51
CA GLN A 47 -10.65 -0.88 -3.20
C GLN A 47 -10.04 -1.76 -2.11
N TYR A 48 -10.90 -2.40 -1.32
CA TYR A 48 -10.49 -3.44 -0.38
C TYR A 48 -9.56 -4.47 -1.04
N ASN A 49 -8.59 -5.00 -0.28
CA ASN A 49 -7.54 -5.91 -0.76
C ASN A 49 -6.63 -5.34 -1.87
N SER A 50 -6.56 -4.01 -2.04
CA SER A 50 -5.57 -3.41 -2.95
C SER A 50 -4.14 -3.54 -2.43
N THR A 51 -3.20 -3.59 -3.36
CA THR A 51 -1.76 -3.59 -3.07
C THR A 51 -1.23 -2.16 -2.89
N PHE A 52 -0.08 -2.03 -2.23
CA PHE A 52 0.58 -0.73 -2.12
C PHE A 52 1.06 -0.20 -3.47
N TYR A 53 1.38 -1.07 -4.43
CA TYR A 53 1.70 -0.65 -5.81
C TYR A 53 0.54 0.12 -6.46
N ASN A 54 -0.72 -0.33 -6.29
CA ASN A 54 -1.89 0.40 -6.78
C ASN A 54 -2.01 1.80 -6.12
N VAL A 55 -1.75 1.89 -4.81
CA VAL A 55 -1.70 3.16 -4.08
C VAL A 55 -0.67 4.12 -4.71
N MET A 56 0.53 3.61 -5.03
CA MET A 56 1.59 4.41 -5.67
C MET A 56 1.16 4.91 -7.06
N GLN A 57 0.54 4.05 -7.88
CA GLN A 57 0.05 4.43 -9.20
C GLN A 57 -0.98 5.57 -9.09
N LEU A 58 -1.97 5.44 -8.20
CA LEU A 58 -2.99 6.46 -8.01
C LEU A 58 -2.42 7.76 -7.41
N ALA A 59 -1.46 7.66 -6.49
CA ALA A 59 -0.76 8.84 -5.96
C ALA A 59 -0.01 9.60 -7.05
N SER A 60 0.70 8.88 -7.94
CA SER A 60 1.47 9.48 -9.04
C SER A 60 0.59 10.21 -10.07
N GLN A 61 -0.67 9.80 -10.22
CA GLN A 61 -1.66 10.47 -11.08
C GLN A 61 -2.20 11.75 -10.44
N LYS A 62 -2.27 11.81 -9.11
CA LYS A 62 -2.82 12.94 -8.36
C LYS A 62 -1.79 14.03 -8.09
N ASP A 63 -0.54 13.65 -7.84
CA ASP A 63 0.54 14.58 -7.49
C ASP A 63 1.88 14.08 -8.04
N SER A 64 2.57 14.95 -8.78
CA SER A 64 3.86 14.66 -9.43
C SER A 64 4.99 14.35 -8.46
N HIS A 65 4.92 14.75 -7.18
CA HIS A 65 5.90 14.34 -6.17
C HIS A 65 5.92 12.82 -5.97
N TYR A 66 4.82 12.13 -6.29
CA TYR A 66 4.68 10.68 -6.20
C TYR A 66 5.00 9.96 -7.51
N ALA A 67 5.51 10.66 -8.52
CA ALA A 67 6.02 10.01 -9.73
C ALA A 67 7.15 9.05 -9.37
N PHE A 68 7.10 7.84 -9.93
CA PHE A 68 8.07 6.78 -9.66
C PHE A 68 8.44 5.99 -10.93
N SER A 69 9.51 5.21 -10.81
CA SER A 69 9.91 4.22 -11.80
C SER A 69 10.25 2.92 -11.09
N ALA A 70 9.78 1.82 -11.66
CA ALA A 70 10.01 0.48 -11.18
C ALA A 70 10.45 -0.43 -12.32
N ASN A 71 11.27 -1.42 -11.99
CA ASN A 71 11.57 -2.53 -12.88
C ASN A 71 10.64 -3.68 -12.53
N GLU A 72 10.11 -4.36 -13.55
CA GLU A 72 9.34 -5.59 -13.36
C GLU A 72 10.29 -6.79 -13.24
N TRP A 73 10.08 -7.59 -12.21
CA TRP A 73 10.77 -8.85 -11.96
C TRP A 73 9.75 -9.98 -11.80
N PRO A 74 10.14 -11.26 -11.92
CA PRO A 74 9.21 -12.38 -11.74
C PRO A 74 8.49 -12.39 -10.38
N ASN A 75 9.06 -11.76 -9.37
CA ASN A 75 8.54 -11.65 -8.01
C ASN A 75 7.90 -10.29 -7.70
N GLY A 76 7.61 -9.47 -8.72
CA GLY A 76 6.94 -8.17 -8.57
C GLY A 76 7.80 -6.98 -9.01
N HIS A 77 7.33 -5.78 -8.68
CA HIS A 77 7.93 -4.52 -9.05
C HIS A 77 8.99 -4.08 -8.03
N TYR A 78 10.20 -3.85 -8.54
CA TYR A 78 11.26 -3.22 -7.79
C TYR A 78 11.27 -1.71 -8.06
N VAL A 79 10.78 -0.92 -7.10
CA VAL A 79 10.76 0.53 -7.21
C VAL A 79 12.14 1.09 -6.88
N HIS A 80 12.75 1.79 -7.84
CA HIS A 80 14.13 2.26 -7.73
C HIS A 80 14.28 3.78 -7.89
N THR A 81 13.21 4.47 -8.28
CA THR A 81 13.18 5.94 -8.39
C THR A 81 11.81 6.42 -7.91
N LEU A 82 11.76 7.35 -6.97
CA LEU A 82 10.55 8.06 -6.55
C LEU A 82 10.91 9.55 -6.36
N ALA A 83 9.96 10.47 -6.54
CA ALA A 83 10.17 11.91 -6.33
C ALA A 83 11.39 12.49 -7.09
N GLY A 84 11.80 11.87 -8.19
CA GLY A 84 13.02 12.24 -8.93
C GLY A 84 14.34 11.71 -8.36
N PHE A 85 14.34 11.06 -7.19
CA PHE A 85 15.52 10.47 -6.57
C PHE A 85 15.65 8.99 -6.93
N LYS A 86 16.69 8.67 -7.70
CA LYS A 86 17.07 7.29 -7.99
C LYS A 86 17.95 6.74 -6.88
N GLU A 87 17.78 5.46 -6.55
CA GLU A 87 18.70 4.75 -5.66
C GLU A 87 20.14 4.81 -6.16
N GLN A 88 21.07 4.88 -5.21
CA GLN A 88 22.50 4.95 -5.46
C GLN A 88 23.24 3.94 -4.59
N PRO A 89 23.35 2.68 -5.02
CA PRO A 89 24.00 1.63 -4.24
C PRO A 89 25.44 1.96 -3.84
N MET A 90 26.20 2.65 -4.70
CA MET A 90 27.59 3.04 -4.41
C MET A 90 27.72 4.05 -3.26
N SER A 91 26.71 4.88 -3.02
CA SER A 91 26.67 5.85 -1.92
C SER A 91 25.74 5.42 -0.79
N TYR A 92 25.19 4.20 -0.87
CA TYR A 92 24.26 3.59 0.07
C TYR A 92 22.93 4.34 0.25
N HIS A 93 22.43 5.02 -0.79
CA HIS A 93 21.10 5.65 -0.75
C HIS A 93 20.05 4.73 -1.35
N TYR A 94 19.03 4.42 -0.55
CA TYR A 94 17.96 3.48 -0.90
C TYR A 94 16.60 4.05 -0.54
N TRP A 95 15.57 3.54 -1.19
CA TRP A 95 14.18 3.75 -0.82
C TRP A 95 13.73 2.61 0.09
N LEU A 96 13.30 2.95 1.30
CA LEU A 96 12.73 1.98 2.24
C LEU A 96 11.25 2.25 2.44
N LEU A 97 10.44 1.20 2.31
CA LEU A 97 9.02 1.23 2.60
C LEU A 97 8.78 0.81 4.05
N TYR A 98 8.07 1.64 4.81
CA TYR A 98 7.66 1.39 6.17
C TYR A 98 6.13 1.29 6.25
N ARG A 99 5.66 0.44 7.15
CA ARG A 99 4.26 0.38 7.60
C ARG A 99 4.22 0.86 9.04
N LEU A 100 3.47 1.93 9.30
CA LEU A 100 3.51 2.67 10.55
C LEU A 100 2.14 2.64 11.26
N PRO A 101 2.13 2.60 12.60
CA PRO A 101 0.89 2.66 13.38
C PRO A 101 0.28 4.08 13.44
N SER A 102 1.05 5.09 13.05
CA SER A 102 0.66 6.51 13.03
C SER A 102 1.43 7.24 11.93
N LEU A 103 1.08 8.51 11.69
CA LEU A 103 1.90 9.39 10.86
C LEU A 103 3.36 9.41 11.35
N PRO A 104 4.34 9.51 10.43
CA PRO A 104 5.74 9.52 10.80
C PRO A 104 6.12 10.84 11.49
N ASP A 105 6.86 10.75 12.60
CA ASP A 105 7.33 11.90 13.39
C ASP A 105 8.79 12.21 13.07
N LEU A 106 9.06 13.45 12.63
CA LEU A 106 10.40 13.93 12.29
C LEU A 106 11.37 13.88 13.48
N ASN A 107 10.87 14.02 14.71
CA ASN A 107 11.70 13.97 15.92
C ASN A 107 11.98 12.54 16.40
N ASN A 108 11.20 11.58 15.92
CA ASN A 108 11.34 10.16 16.24
C ASN A 108 11.16 9.30 14.97
N PRO A 109 12.14 9.33 14.04
CA PRO A 109 12.03 8.61 12.78
C PRO A 109 11.89 7.09 12.99
N PRO A 110 11.16 6.38 12.11
CA PRO A 110 10.91 4.95 12.27
C PRO A 110 12.19 4.12 12.14
N GLY A 111 12.34 3.14 13.04
CA GLY A 111 13.43 2.17 13.00
C GLY A 111 13.19 1.01 12.04
N ASN A 112 14.23 0.21 11.79
CA ASN A 112 14.21 -0.89 10.83
C ASN A 112 13.14 -1.97 11.11
N GLN A 113 12.69 -2.09 12.36
CA GLN A 113 11.63 -3.03 12.76
C GLN A 113 10.25 -2.70 12.15
N LEU A 114 10.08 -1.49 11.61
CA LEU A 114 8.84 -1.04 10.97
C LEU A 114 8.92 -1.08 9.43
N VAL A 115 10.04 -1.54 8.87
CA VAL A 115 10.15 -1.78 7.42
C VAL A 115 9.13 -2.83 7.01
N ALA A 116 8.43 -2.58 5.91
CA ALA A 116 7.42 -3.50 5.40
C ALA A 116 8.06 -4.89 5.14
N PRO A 117 7.38 -5.98 5.53
CA PRO A 117 7.95 -7.33 5.43
C PRO A 117 7.99 -7.85 3.98
N THR A 118 7.25 -7.22 3.07
CA THR A 118 7.09 -7.62 1.67
C THR A 118 7.23 -6.41 0.73
N GLY A 119 7.36 -6.68 -0.57
CA GLY A 119 7.41 -5.67 -1.62
C GLY A 119 6.05 -5.01 -1.87
N VAL A 120 6.05 -3.99 -2.73
CA VAL A 120 4.87 -3.14 -3.01
C VAL A 120 3.68 -3.90 -3.61
N ASP A 121 3.93 -4.98 -4.35
CA ASP A 121 2.87 -5.81 -4.95
C ASP A 121 2.23 -6.77 -3.96
N ASP A 122 2.98 -7.27 -2.97
CA ASP A 122 2.48 -8.24 -1.98
C ASP A 122 1.94 -7.56 -0.72
N LEU A 123 2.19 -6.25 -0.55
CA LEU A 123 1.73 -5.49 0.60
C LEU A 123 0.28 -5.06 0.42
N ILE A 124 -0.64 -5.83 1.00
CA ILE A 124 -2.07 -5.48 1.04
C ILE A 124 -2.30 -4.37 2.06
N VAL A 125 -2.89 -3.27 1.59
CA VAL A 125 -3.13 -2.11 2.45
C VAL A 125 -4.41 -2.23 3.26
N GLN A 126 -4.45 -1.63 4.45
CA GLN A 126 -5.63 -1.62 5.31
C GLN A 126 -6.09 -0.19 5.57
N ASP A 127 -7.38 -0.05 5.91
CA ASP A 127 -7.98 1.25 6.19
C ASP A 127 -7.31 1.96 7.37
N ASN A 128 -7.11 3.27 7.23
CA ASN A 128 -6.45 4.15 8.19
C ASN A 128 -4.98 3.83 8.48
N GLU A 129 -4.31 3.01 7.67
CA GLU A 129 -2.88 2.76 7.83
C GLU A 129 -2.00 3.83 7.20
N HIS A 130 -0.79 3.95 7.76
CA HIS A 130 0.20 4.92 7.35
C HIS A 130 1.40 4.21 6.73
N TYR A 131 1.75 4.63 5.51
CA TYR A 131 2.88 4.10 4.77
C TYR A 131 3.86 5.22 4.48
N LEU A 132 5.15 4.93 4.65
CA LEU A 132 6.22 5.87 4.39
C LEU A 132 7.22 5.24 3.43
N PHE A 133 7.47 5.89 2.28
CA PHE A 133 8.70 5.67 1.53
C PHE A 133 9.73 6.69 1.96
N TRP A 134 10.89 6.24 2.42
CA TRP A 134 11.97 7.11 2.88
C TRP A 134 13.25 6.85 2.08
N TYR A 135 13.69 7.86 1.33
CA TYR A 135 14.99 7.87 0.69
C TYR A 135 16.06 8.32 1.67
N LYS A 136 16.97 7.43 2.05
CA LYS A 136 18.04 7.79 2.98
C LYS A 136 19.29 6.95 2.78
N LYS A 137 20.37 7.42 3.38
CA LYS A 137 21.60 6.63 3.50
C LYS A 137 21.41 5.52 4.54
N LEU A 138 21.84 4.31 4.21
CA LEU A 138 21.98 3.19 5.16
C LEU A 138 23.37 3.15 5.80
#